data_AF-A0A923URR4-F1
#
_entry.id   AF-A0A923URR4-F1
#
_cell.length_a   1.000
_cell.length_b   1.000
_cell.length_c   1.000
_cell.angle_alpha   90.00
_cell.angle_beta   90.00
_cell.angle_gamma   90.00
#
_symmetry.space_group_name_H-M   'P 1'
#
loop_
_entity.id
_entity.type
_entity.pdbx_description
1 polymer ?
#
loop_
_entity_poly.entity_id
_entity_poly.type
_entity_poly.pdbx_seq_one_letter_code
_entity_poly.pdbx_strand_id
1 'polypeptide(L)' 'MNNAFTDRRFVVIGIIVAVAAIFLLRLFYVQVLNDKYTLSANNNVLRYMTEFPARGLILDRKGKLLV' A
#
# COMPACT_ATOMS: atom_id res chain seq x y z
N MET A 1 -25.31 10.55 -47.93
CA MET A 1 -25.53 9.36 -47.10
C MET A 1 -25.32 9.76 -45.66
N ASN A 2 -26.40 9.86 -44.88
CA ASN A 2 -26.31 10.19 -43.46
C ASN A 2 -25.80 8.96 -42.71
N ASN A 3 -24.55 9.02 -42.25
CA ASN A 3 -23.90 7.91 -41.55
C ASN A 3 -24.37 7.84 -40.09
N ALA A 4 -25.61 7.37 -39.87
CA ALA A 4 -26.19 7.17 -38.53
C ALA A 4 -25.36 6.22 -37.64
N PHE A 5 -24.50 5.39 -38.23
CA PHE A 5 -23.60 4.49 -37.51
C PHE A 5 -22.36 5.20 -36.93
N THR A 6 -21.92 6.32 -37.52
CA THR A 6 -20.76 7.07 -37.03
C THR A 6 -21.08 7.79 -35.72
N ASP A 7 -22.29 8.34 -35.59
CA ASP A 7 -22.72 9.04 -34.38
C ASP A 7 -22.82 8.10 -33.16
N ARG A 8 -23.34 6.89 -33.36
CA ARG A 8 -23.42 5.86 -32.30
C ARG A 8 -22.03 5.42 -31.83
N ARG A 9 -21.05 5.36 -32.73
CA ARG A 9 -19.66 5.03 -32.39
C ARG A 9 -19.06 6.09 -31.45
N PHE A 10 -19.31 7.37 -31.69
CA PHE A 10 -18.84 8.44 -30.80
C PHE A 10 -19.49 8.37 -29.41
N VAL A 11 -20.77 8.02 -29.32
CA VAL A 11 -21.46 7.83 -28.05
C VAL A 11 -20.83 6.67 -27.25
N VAL A 12 -20.58 5.53 -27.90
CA VAL A 12 -19.96 4.37 -27.23
C VAL A 12 -18.53 4.70 -26.75
N ILE A 13 -17.73 5.38 -27.56
CA ILE A 13 -16.38 5.82 -27.18
C ILE A 13 -16.46 6.80 -26.00
N GLY A 14 -17.41 7.74 -26.03
CA GLY A 14 -17.62 8.70 -24.94
C GLY A 14 -17.94 8.02 -23.62
N ILE A 15 -18.80 6.99 -23.63
CA ILE A 15 -19.13 6.21 -22.43
C ILE A 15 -17.90 5.48 -21.90
N ILE A 16 -17.13 4.81 -22.76
CA ILE A 16 -15.92 4.09 -22.34
C ILE A 16 -14.88 5.05 -21.74
N VAL A 17 -14.67 6.20 -22.37
CA VAL A 17 -13.74 7.22 -21.87
C VAL A 17 -14.21 7.80 -20.54
N ALA A 18 -15.52 8.06 -20.38
CA ALA A 18 -16.07 8.54 -19.12
C ALA A 18 -15.87 7.53 -17.99
N VAL A 19 -16.14 6.25 -18.24
CA VAL A 19 -15.91 5.17 -17.28
C VAL A 19 -14.43 5.05 -16.92
N ALA A 20 -13.53 5.12 -17.91
CA ALA A 20 -12.09 5.10 -17.69
C ALA A 20 -11.63 6.30 -16.85
N ALA A 21 -12.17 7.50 -17.11
CA ALA A 21 -11.86 8.71 -16.34
C ALA A 21 -12.33 8.59 -14.87
N ILE A 22 -13.51 8.00 -14.62
CA ILE A 22 -14.01 7.73 -13.26
C ILE A 22 -13.05 6.80 -12.51
N PHE A 23 -12.58 5.72 -13.15
CA PHE A 23 -11.61 4.82 -12.53
C PHE A 23 -10.25 5.47 -12.29
N LEU A 24 -9.77 6.29 -13.23
CA LEU A 24 -8.52 7.05 -13.05
C LEU A 24 -8.61 8.03 -11.87
N LEU A 25 -9.70 8.77 -11.75
CA LEU A 25 -9.94 9.67 -10.61
C LEU A 25 -10.02 8.88 -9.30
N ARG A 26 -10.66 7.72 -9.30
CA ARG A 26 -10.74 6.85 -8.12
C ARG A 26 -9.36 6.33 -7.71
N LEU A 27 -8.53 5.93 -8.67
CA LEU A 27 -7.16 5.48 -8.42
C LEU A 27 -6.30 6.63 -7.88
N PHE A 28 -6.40 7.81 -8.47
CA PHE A 28 -5.71 9.00 -8.00
C PHE A 28 -6.11 9.36 -6.56
N TYR A 29 -7.41 9.29 -6.22
CA TYR A 29 -7.88 9.51 -4.86
C TYR A 29 -7.25 8.54 -3.86
N VAL A 30 -7.19 7.24 -4.21
CA VAL A 30 -6.61 6.20 -3.34
C VAL A 30 -5.09 6.36 -3.19
N GLN A 31 -4.40 6.81 -4.23
CA GLN A 31 -2.93 6.91 -4.22
C GLN A 31 -2.41 8.23 -3.66
N VAL A 32 -3.08 9.35 -3.93
CA VAL A 32 -2.58 10.71 -3.64
C VAL A 32 -3.30 11.38 -2.48
N LEU A 33 -4.62 11.18 -2.35
CA LEU A 33 -5.41 11.82 -1.28
C LEU A 33 -5.53 10.94 -0.03
N ASN A 34 -5.24 9.63 -0.14
CA ASN A 34 -5.43 8.70 0.96
C ASN A 34 -4.10 8.21 1.54
N ASP A 35 -3.61 8.95 2.53
CA ASP A 35 -2.40 8.62 3.30
C ASP A 35 -2.56 7.39 4.23
N LYS A 36 -3.76 6.80 4.35
CA LYS A 36 -3.91 5.57 5.14
C LYS A 36 -3.15 4.40 4.53
N TYR A 37 -3.08 4.33 3.21
CA TYR A 37 -2.39 3.23 2.53
C TYR A 37 -0.87 3.30 2.72
N THR A 38 -0.29 4.50 2.80
CA THR A 38 1.14 4.66 3.11
C THR A 38 1.45 4.26 4.54
N LEU A 39 0.59 4.61 5.51
CA LEU A 39 0.77 4.23 6.92
C LEU A 39 0.62 2.72 7.15
N SER A 40 -0.36 2.07 6.50
CA SER A 40 -0.50 0.61 6.52
C SER A 40 0.64 -0.12 5.80
N ALA A 41 1.14 0.41 4.69
CA ALA A 41 2.31 -0.15 4.00
C ALA A 41 3.57 -0.06 4.86
N ASN A 42 3.79 1.08 5.53
CA ASN A 42 4.91 1.26 6.46
C ASN A 42 4.84 0.29 7.65
N ASN A 43 3.65 0.05 8.21
CA ASN A 43 3.47 -0.90 9.31
C ASN A 43 3.61 -2.37 8.87
N ASN A 44 3.34 -2.70 7.61
CA ASN A 44 3.54 -4.05 7.07
C ASN A 44 5.00 -4.30 6.64
N VAL A 45 5.75 -3.27 6.27
CA VAL A 45 7.18 -3.36 5.91
C VAL A 45 8.06 -3.36 7.14
N LEU A 46 7.76 -2.54 8.14
CA LEU A 46 8.55 -2.40 9.35
C LEU A 46 8.01 -3.35 10.43
N ARG A 47 8.48 -4.60 10.41
CA ARG A 47 8.23 -5.53 11.51
C ARG A 47 9.16 -5.21 12.68
N TYR A 48 8.67 -4.44 13.64
CA TYR A 48 9.38 -4.21 14.90
C TYR A 48 9.47 -5.52 15.68
N MET A 49 10.63 -6.19 15.61
CA MET A 49 10.95 -7.30 16.50
C MET A 49 11.73 -6.76 17.69
N THR A 50 11.11 -6.78 18.87
CA THR A 50 11.79 -6.46 20.12
C THR A 50 12.79 -7.57 20.44
N GLU A 51 14.07 -7.33 20.19
CA GLU A 51 15.14 -8.20 20.72
C GLU A 51 15.35 -7.87 22.20
N PHE A 52 15.03 -8.84 23.07
CA PHE A 52 15.38 -8.72 24.47
C PHE A 52 16.88 -8.96 24.63
N PRO A 53 17.60 -8.07 25.32
CA PRO A 53 19.02 -8.27 25.55
C PRO A 53 19.24 -9.55 26.36
N ALA A 54 20.33 -10.25 26.08
CA ALA A 54 20.78 -11.34 26.93
C ALA A 54 20.99 -10.80 28.37
N ARG A 55 20.46 -11.52 29.36
CA ARG A 55 20.74 -11.20 30.76
C ARG A 55 22.24 -11.34 31.02
N GLY A 56 22.79 -10.43 31.84
CA GLY A 56 24.21 -10.48 32.19
C GLY A 56 24.60 -11.80 32.84
N LEU A 57 25.79 -12.29 32.51
CA LEU A 57 26.35 -13.52 33.07
C LEU A 57 26.63 -13.30 34.57
N ILE A 58 26.11 -14.17 35.42
CA ILE A 58 26.37 -14.11 36.86
C ILE A 58 27.54 -15.05 37.17
N LEU A 59 28.63 -14.47 37.66
CA LEU A 59 29.87 -15.19 37.99
C LEU A 59 30.00 -15.33 39.50
N ASP A 60 30.47 -16.49 39.96
CA ASP A 60 30.97 -16.66 41.32
C ASP A 60 32.32 -15.91 41.47
N ARG A 61 32.77 -15.65 42.72
CA ARG A 61 34.04 -14.98 43.06
C ARG A 61 35.30 -15.62 42.45
N LYS A 62 35.18 -16.86 41.98
CA LYS A 62 36.24 -17.60 41.28
C LYS A 62 36.10 -17.58 39.74
N GLY A 63 35.23 -16.73 39.21
CA GLY A 63 35.00 -16.59 37.77
C GLY A 63 34.23 -17.74 37.13
N LYS A 64 33.54 -18.57 37.93
CA LYS A 64 32.74 -19.70 37.43
C LYS A 64 31.32 -19.23 37.07
N LEU A 65 30.85 -19.61 35.88
CA LEU A 65 29.50 -19.29 35.40
C LEU A 65 28.45 -19.99 36.28
N LEU A 66 27.51 -19.23 36.84
CA LEU A 66 26.39 -19.75 37.63
C LEU A 66 25.12 -19.91 36.78
N VAL A 67 24.89 -19.01 35.81
CA VAL A 67 23.79 -19.01 34.82
C VAL A 67 24.29 -18.43 33.50
#